data_AF-A0A4U6AKC6-F1
#
_entry.id   AF-A0A4U6AKC6-F1
#
_cell.length_a   1.000
_cell.length_b   1.000
_cell.length_c   1.000
_cell.angle_alpha   90.00
_cell.angle_beta   90.00
_cell.angle_gamma   90.00
#
_symmetry.space_group_name_H-M   'P 1'
#
loop_
_entity.id
_entity.type
_entity.pdbx_description
1 polymer ?
#
loop_
_entity_poly.entity_id
_entity_poly.type
_entity_poly.pdbx_seq_one_letter_code
_entity_poly.pdbx_strand_id
1 'polypeptide(L)' 'VDPGVVGSHPFKSWDILLEGWVMHTPEVDTIDYGALAAIYRHVENNFRVGVGYNFGRFSDDLRDLTPDDQGVFLNLVGKF' A
#
# COMPACT_ATOMS: atom_id res chain seq x y z
N VAL A 1 -1.86 -5.48 15.45
CA VAL A 1 -1.00 -6.40 14.67
C VAL A 1 0.04 -5.53 14.00
N ASP A 2 1.33 -5.72 14.26
CA ASP A 2 2.39 -4.94 13.60
C ASP A 2 2.40 -5.26 12.10
N PRO A 3 2.27 -4.27 11.21
CA PRO A 3 2.48 -4.50 9.77
C PRO A 3 3.97 -4.76 9.54
N GLY A 4 4.30 -5.95 9.05
CA GLY A 4 5.65 -6.30 8.65
C GLY A 4 6.04 -5.58 7.35
N VAL A 5 6.87 -4.55 7.45
CA VAL A 5 7.46 -3.86 6.29
C VAL A 5 8.72 -4.60 5.87
N VAL A 6 8.75 -5.10 4.62
CA VAL A 6 9.95 -5.70 4.02
C VAL A 6 10.42 -4.81 2.88
N GLY A 7 11.51 -4.08 3.08
CA GLY A 7 12.18 -3.28 2.05
C GLY A 7 13.45 -3.95 1.57
N SER A 8 13.65 -4.05 0.25
CA SER A 8 14.94 -4.46 -0.34
C SER A 8 15.50 -3.32 -1.19
N HIS A 9 16.84 -3.19 -1.20
CA HIS A 9 17.59 -2.24 -2.05
C HIS A 9 18.24 -3.01 -3.22
N PRO A 10 17.53 -3.31 -4.32
CA PRO A 10 18.09 -4.12 -5.41
C PRO A 10 19.14 -3.36 -6.24
N PHE A 11 19.11 -2.01 -6.25
CA PHE A 11 20.07 -1.15 -6.95
C PHE A 11 20.26 0.14 -6.13
N LYS A 12 21.40 0.83 -6.22
CA LYS A 12 21.82 1.98 -5.34
C LYS A 12 20.88 3.20 -5.31
N SER A 13 19.72 3.10 -5.94
CA SER A 13 18.89 4.19 -6.40
C SER A 13 17.40 3.80 -6.50
N TRP A 14 17.06 2.55 -6.18
CA TRP A 14 15.71 1.99 -6.22
C TRP A 14 15.38 1.24 -4.92
N ASP A 15 14.16 1.46 -4.42
CA ASP A 15 13.59 0.70 -3.30
C ASP A 15 12.32 -0.02 -3.75
N ILE A 16 12.02 -1.14 -3.11
CA ILE A 16 10.74 -1.85 -3.24
C ILE A 16 10.02 -1.83 -1.89
N LEU A 17 8.71 -1.61 -1.91
CA LEU A 17 7.81 -1.68 -0.76
C LEU A 17 6.74 -2.75 -1.00
N LEU A 18 6.56 -3.62 -0.02
CA LEU A 18 5.44 -4.54 0.09
C LEU A 18 4.85 -4.39 1.49
N GLU A 19 3.53 -4.21 1.58
CA GLU A 19 2.81 -4.11 2.84
C GLU A 19 1.49 -4.89 2.75
N GLY A 20 1.11 -5.53 3.86
CA GLY A 20 -0.19 -6.19 4.01
C GLY A 20 -0.80 -5.85 5.37
N TRP A 21 -2.12 -5.72 5.41
CA TRP A 21 -2.88 -5.41 6.62
C TRP A 21 -4.13 -6.28 6.75
N VAL A 22 -4.58 -6.44 7.99
CA VAL A 22 -5.85 -7.09 8.36
C VAL A 22 -6.57 -6.17 9.33
N MET A 23 -7.85 -5.90 9.09
CA MET A 23 -8.68 -5.05 9.94
C MET A 23 -9.91 -5.84 10.39
N HIS A 24 -10.19 -5.81 11.69
CA HIS A 24 -11.40 -6.42 12.25
C HIS A 24 -12.37 -5.32 12.66
N THR A 25 -13.61 -5.39 12.18
CA THR A 25 -14.67 -4.41 12.43
C THR A 25 -15.82 -5.11 13.18
N PRO A 26 -15.87 -5.03 14.52
CA PRO A 26 -16.86 -5.74 15.32
C PRO A 26 -18.30 -5.28 15.08
N GLU A 27 -18.51 -4.00 14.74
CA GLU A 27 -19.83 -3.38 14.57
C GLU A 27 -20.64 -4.00 13.43
N VAL A 28 -19.96 -4.60 12.44
CA VAL A 28 -20.57 -5.25 11.26
C VAL A 28 -20.07 -6.69 11.06
N ASP A 29 -19.50 -7.30 12.11
CA ASP A 29 -18.97 -8.67 12.11
C ASP A 29 -18.12 -9.01 10.87
N THR A 30 -17.20 -8.10 10.51
CA THR A 30 -16.42 -8.21 9.26
C THR A 30 -14.91 -8.24 9.56
N ILE A 31 -14.16 -8.96 8.73
CA ILE A 31 -12.69 -8.97 8.70
C ILE A 31 -12.25 -8.62 7.27
N ASP A 32 -11.52 -7.51 7.15
CA ASP A 32 -10.98 -7.01 5.89
C ASP A 32 -9.49 -7.33 5.77
N TYR A 33 -9.06 -7.57 4.53
CA TYR A 33 -7.68 -7.84 4.18
C TYR A 33 -7.24 -6.91 3.06
N GLY A 34 -6.00 -6.44 3.12
CA GLY A 34 -5.43 -5.68 2.03
C GLY A 34 -3.93 -5.85 1.91
N ALA A 35 -3.44 -5.48 0.74
CA ALA A 35 -2.03 -5.46 0.44
C ALA A 35 -1.73 -4.35 -0.57
N LEU A 36 -0.51 -3.84 -0.56
CA LEU A 36 0.00 -2.95 -1.58
C LEU A 36 1.44 -3.30 -1.94
N ALA A 37 1.80 -2.93 -3.17
CA ALA A 37 3.16 -3.01 -3.67
C ALA A 37 3.55 -1.70 -4.34
N ALA A 38 4.78 -1.24 -4.13
CA ALA A 38 5.31 -0.05 -4.79
C ALA A 38 6.80 -0.16 -5.09
N ILE A 39 7.22 0.58 -6.10
CA ILE A 39 8.62 0.80 -6.44
C ILE A 39 8.93 2.29 -6.30
N TYR A 40 10.11 2.61 -5.78
CA TYR A 40 10.57 3.98 -5.59
C TYR A 40 11.91 4.20 -6.26
N ARG A 41 12.09 5.38 -6.84
CA ARG A 41 13.34 5.89 -7.38
C ARG A 41 13.81 7.06 -6.53
N HIS A 42 15.07 7.02 -6.11
CA HIS A 42 15.75 8.18 -5.51
C HIS A 42 16.04 9.23 -6.59
N VAL A 43 15.50 10.43 -6.41
CA VAL A 43 15.84 11.60 -7.19
C VAL A 43 16.64 12.50 -6.25
N GLU A 44 17.96 12.53 -6.42
CA GLU A 44 18.89 13.18 -5.49
C GLU A 44 18.85 12.58 -4.06
N ASN A 45 19.55 13.20 -3.10
CA ASN A 45 19.67 12.69 -1.73
C ASN A 45 18.41 12.91 -0.87
N ASN A 46 17.49 13.76 -1.31
CA ASN A 46 16.42 14.29 -0.48
C ASN A 46 15.02 14.00 -1.03
N PHE A 47 14.89 13.39 -2.20
CA PHE A 47 13.59 13.16 -2.83
C PHE A 47 13.46 11.74 -3.36
N ARG A 48 12.26 11.17 -3.22
CA ARG A 48 11.89 9.87 -3.77
C ARG A 48 10.55 9.98 -4.48
N VAL A 49 10.51 9.44 -5.69
CA VAL A 49 9.30 9.27 -6.49
C VAL A 49 8.97 7.79 -6.51
N GLY A 50 7.71 7.44 -6.30
CA GLY A 50 7.27 6.05 -6.37
C GLY A 50 5.93 5.90 -7.05
N VAL A 51 5.73 4.72 -7.62
CA VAL A 51 4.45 4.27 -8.17
C VAL A 51 4.11 2.93 -7.55
N GLY A 52 2.83 2.66 -7.35
CA GLY A 52 2.39 1.41 -6.74
C GLY A 52 0.97 1.04 -7.12
N TYR A 53 0.55 -0.11 -6.61
CA TYR A 53 -0.78 -0.66 -6.75
C TYR A 53 -1.30 -1.13 -5.39
N ASN A 54 -2.53 -0.77 -5.07
CA ASN A 54 -3.26 -1.24 -3.91
C ASN A 54 -4.19 -2.38 -4.34
N PHE A 55 -4.01 -3.56 -3.74
CA PHE A 55 -4.81 -4.77 -3.96
C PHE A 55 -5.87 -4.97 -2.86
N GLY A 56 -6.19 -3.90 -2.12
CA GLY A 56 -7.16 -3.88 -1.05
C GLY A 56 -8.52 -4.36 -1.55
N ARG A 57 -9.18 -5.18 -0.73
CA ARG A 57 -10.61 -5.44 -0.86
C ARG A 57 -11.27 -4.63 0.23
N PHE A 58 -11.70 -3.42 -0.09
CA PHE A 58 -12.61 -2.68 0.78
C PHE A 58 -14.03 -2.88 0.25
N SER A 59 -14.96 -3.12 1.17
CA SER A 59 -16.39 -3.27 0.88
C SER A 59 -17.07 -1.94 1.17
N ASP A 60 -17.39 -1.14 0.15
CA ASP A 60 -17.95 0.20 0.35
C ASP A 60 -19.50 0.25 0.34
N ASP A 61 -20.19 -0.89 0.26
CA ASP A 61 -21.66 -0.91 0.38
C ASP A 61 -22.21 -2.07 1.22
N LEU A 62 -22.94 -1.73 2.28
CA LEU A 62 -23.77 -2.67 3.07
C LEU A 62 -24.97 -3.20 2.25
N ARG A 63 -25.13 -2.79 0.98
CA ARG A 63 -26.23 -3.21 0.09
C ARG A 63 -25.79 -3.65 -1.31
N ASP A 64 -24.52 -3.52 -1.70
CA ASP A 64 -23.99 -3.95 -3.00
C ASP A 64 -22.53 -4.44 -2.87
N LEU A 65 -22.34 -5.75 -2.72
CA LEU A 65 -21.01 -6.37 -2.59
C LEU A 65 -20.34 -6.52 -3.96
N THR A 66 -19.93 -5.41 -4.58
CA THR A 66 -18.88 -5.46 -5.60
C THR A 66 -17.57 -5.00 -4.95
N PRO A 67 -16.58 -5.89 -4.70
CA PRO A 67 -15.31 -5.52 -4.10
C PRO A 67 -14.32 -5.15 -5.23
N ASP A 68 -14.24 -3.88 -5.59
CA ASP A 68 -13.42 -3.39 -6.71
C ASP A 68 -12.53 -2.18 -6.40
N ASP A 69 -12.40 -1.76 -5.14
CA ASP A 69 -11.50 -0.69 -4.69
C ASP A 69 -10.01 -1.10 -4.67
N GLN A 70 -9.48 -1.38 -5.85
CA GLN A 70 -8.07 -1.59 -6.15
C GLN A 70 -7.60 -0.54 -7.16
N GLY A 71 -6.33 -0.12 -7.09
CA GLY A 71 -5.90 0.98 -7.96
C GLY A 71 -4.44 1.33 -7.93
N VAL A 72 -4.01 2.06 -8.96
CA VAL A 72 -2.66 2.62 -9.07
C VAL A 72 -2.54 3.90 -8.24
N PHE A 73 -1.36 4.13 -7.67
CA PHE A 73 -1.06 5.38 -6.98
C PHE A 73 0.34 5.90 -7.33
N LEU A 74 0.52 7.21 -7.16
CA LEU A 74 1.80 7.92 -7.24
C LEU A 74 2.15 8.46 -5.85
N ASN A 75 3.41 8.34 -5.45
CA ASN A 75 3.90 8.83 -4.15
C ASN A 75 5.16 9.71 -4.32
N LEU A 76 5.20 10.84 -3.62
CA LEU A 76 6.30 11.80 -3.61
C LEU A 76 6.75 12.03 -2.16
N VAL A 77 8.01 11.71 -1.84
CA VAL A 77 8.55 11.82 -0.49
C VAL A 77 9.78 12.72 -0.50
N GLY A 78 9.71 13.86 0.19
CA GLY A 78 10.82 14.79 0.40
C GLY A 78 11.35 14.74 1.83
N LYS A 79 12.66 14.92 2.01
CA LYS A 79 13.32 15.12 3.30
C LYS A 79 14.06 16.46 3.31
N PHE A 80 13.83 17.29 4.32
CA PHE A 80 14.39 18.63 4.50
C PHE A 80 15.20 18.71 5.80
#